data_AF-A0A397TS32-F1
#
_entry.id   AF-A0A397TS32-F1
#
_cell.length_a   1.000
_cell.length_b   1.000
_cell.length_c   1.000
_cell.angle_alpha   90.00
_cell.angle_beta   90.00
_cell.angle_gamma   90.00
#
_symmetry.space_group_name_H-M   'P 1'
#
loop_
_entity.id
_entity.type
_entity.pdbx_description
1 polymer ?
#
loop_
_entity_poly.entity_id
_entity_poly.type
_entity_poly.pdbx_seq_one_letter_code
_entity_poly.pdbx_strand_id
1 'polypeptide(L)' 'MENEENLPSIKIPNILPEIFQVLLKYIYGGKLPLEEYDNSNIIKILDAASILGLRELIDYLQPFL' A
#
# COMPACT_ATOMS: atom_id res chain seq x y z
N MET A 1 -12.82 32.68 4.13
CA MET A 1 -11.55 31.93 4.00
C MET A 1 -11.93 30.57 3.52
N GLU A 2 -11.70 30.26 2.26
CA GLU A 2 -11.68 28.87 1.78
C GLU A 2 -10.82 28.87 0.54
N ASN A 3 -9.57 28.47 0.72
CA ASN A 3 -8.74 28.07 -0.39
C ASN A 3 -9.26 26.68 -0.79
N GLU A 4 -10.32 26.63 -1.58
CA GLU A 4 -10.58 25.49 -2.47
C GLU A 4 -9.51 25.49 -3.57
N GLU A 5 -8.23 25.49 -3.16
CA GLU A 5 -7.18 25.03 -4.05
C GLU A 5 -7.60 23.64 -4.48
N ASN A 6 -7.73 23.49 -5.80
CA ASN A 6 -8.13 22.31 -6.51
C ASN A 6 -7.11 21.19 -6.23
N LEU A 7 -7.14 20.64 -5.01
CA LEU A 7 -6.26 19.59 -4.54
C LEU A 7 -6.53 18.39 -5.43
N PRO A 8 -5.54 17.94 -6.22
CA PRO A 8 -5.74 16.79 -7.09
C PRO A 8 -6.08 15.58 -6.23
N SER A 9 -7.34 15.15 -6.30
CA SER A 9 -7.79 13.91 -5.66
C SER A 9 -7.63 12.76 -6.64
N ILE A 10 -6.91 11.72 -6.21
CA ILE A 10 -6.76 10.48 -6.96
C ILE A 10 -7.62 9.43 -6.28
N LYS A 11 -8.57 8.87 -7.02
CA LYS A 11 -9.36 7.73 -6.56
C LYS A 11 -8.65 6.45 -6.98
N ILE A 12 -8.23 5.68 -6.00
CA ILE A 12 -7.65 4.35 -6.23
C ILE A 12 -8.71 3.34 -5.80
N PRO A 13 -9.50 2.79 -6.75
CA PRO A 13 -10.50 1.79 -6.41
C PRO A 13 -9.82 0.49 -5.97
N ASN A 14 -10.55 -0.33 -5.21
CA ASN A 14 -10.18 -1.71 -4.87
C ASN A 14 -8.98 -1.88 -3.92
N ILE A 15 -8.64 -0.85 -3.14
CA ILE A 15 -7.71 -0.98 -2.01
C ILE A 15 -8.48 -0.74 -0.71
N LEU A 16 -8.37 -1.68 0.23
CA LEU A 16 -8.93 -1.52 1.57
C LEU A 16 -8.17 -0.40 2.34
N PRO A 17 -8.86 0.50 3.07
CA PRO A 17 -8.21 1.58 3.80
C PRO A 17 -7.09 1.10 4.74
N GLU A 18 -7.28 -0.06 5.37
CA GLU A 18 -6.31 -0.65 6.28
C GLU A 18 -5.02 -1.07 5.54
N ILE A 19 -5.17 -1.67 4.35
CA ILE A 19 -4.04 -2.05 3.50
C ILE A 19 -3.33 -0.79 2.96
N PHE A 20 -4.10 0.24 2.59
CA PHE A 20 -3.52 1.50 2.14
C PHE A 20 -2.69 2.16 3.25
N GLN A 21 -3.15 2.14 4.50
CA GLN A 21 -2.36 2.65 5.63
C GLN A 21 -1.05 1.88 5.83
N VAL A 22 -1.04 0.56 5.61
CA VAL A 22 0.18 -0.24 5.65
C VAL A 22 1.16 0.20 4.55
N LEU A 23 0.67 0.40 3.32
CA LEU A 23 1.50 0.86 2.21
C LEU A 23 2.06 2.27 2.45
N LEU A 24 1.27 3.18 3.04
CA LEU A 24 1.77 4.50 3.43
C LEU A 24 2.90 4.40 4.46
N LYS A 25 2.75 3.54 5.49
CA LYS A 25 3.83 3.32 6.46
C LYS A 25 5.08 2.77 5.80
N TYR A 26 4.95 1.85 4.83
CA TYR A 26 6.08 1.35 4.07
C TYR A 26 6.73 2.46 3.21
N ILE A 27 5.96 3.25 2.47
CA ILE A 27 6.48 4.33 1.60
C ILE A 27 7.25 5.38 2.41
N TYR A 28 6.73 5.78 3.57
CA TYR A 28 7.36 6.81 4.40
C TYR A 28 8.41 6.28 5.37
N GLY A 29 8.27 5.01 5.81
CA GLY A 29 9.13 4.39 6.81
C GLY A 29 10.18 3.44 6.26
N GLY A 30 10.06 3.01 5.00
CA GLY A 30 10.93 2.05 4.33
C GLY A 30 10.92 0.64 4.93
N LYS A 31 9.96 0.33 5.81
CA LYS A 31 9.91 -0.94 6.54
C LYS A 31 8.50 -1.52 6.49
N LEU A 32 8.44 -2.83 6.30
CA LEU A 32 7.21 -3.61 6.38
C LEU A 32 7.49 -4.86 7.25
N PRO A 33 7.17 -4.84 8.55
CA PRO A 33 7.36 -6.00 9.43
C PRO A 33 6.36 -7.10 9.06
N LEU A 34 6.81 -8.09 8.28
CA LEU A 34 5.93 -9.13 7.73
C LEU A 34 5.31 -10.03 8.81
N GLU A 35 6.02 -10.18 9.92
CA GLU A 35 5.57 -10.93 11.10
C GLU A 35 4.29 -10.38 11.75
N GLU A 36 3.92 -9.12 11.45
CA GLU A 36 2.70 -8.49 11.94
C GLU A 36 1.47 -8.80 11.07
N TYR A 37 1.65 -9.48 9.93
CA TYR A 37 0.59 -9.74 8.95
C TYR A 37 0.40 -11.24 8.72
N ASP A 38 -0.86 -11.68 8.69
CA ASP A 38 -1.19 -13.02 8.20
C ASP A 38 -1.01 -13.14 6.68
N ASN A 39 -0.97 -14.37 6.17
CA ASN A 39 -0.79 -14.65 4.75
C ASN A 39 -1.88 -13.99 3.87
N SER A 40 -3.10 -13.82 4.38
CA SER A 40 -4.21 -13.18 3.64
C SER A 40 -3.95 -11.69 3.45
N ASN A 41 -3.45 -11.03 4.50
CA ASN A 41 -3.05 -9.63 4.45
C ASN A 41 -1.81 -9.44 3.58
N ILE A 42 -0.83 -10.35 3.61
CA ILE A 42 0.32 -10.30 2.69
C ILE A 42 -0.13 -10.33 1.22
N ILE A 43 -1.06 -11.21 0.87
CA ILE A 43 -1.62 -11.27 -0.50
C ILE A 43 -2.34 -9.96 -0.86
N LYS A 44 -3.13 -9.39 0.05
CA LYS A 44 -3.81 -8.09 -0.19
C LYS A 44 -2.82 -6.93 -0.33
N ILE A 45 -1.75 -6.93 0.47
CA ILE A 45 -0.67 -5.94 0.37
C ILE A 45 0.01 -6.06 -1.00
N LEU A 46 0.31 -7.28 -1.46
CA LEU A 46 0.89 -7.52 -2.77
C LEU A 46 -0.02 -7.02 -3.90
N ASP A 47 -1.31 -7.34 -3.85
CA ASP A 47 -2.29 -6.90 -4.86
C ASP A 47 -2.36 -5.37 -4.92
N ALA A 48 -2.44 -4.72 -3.76
CA ALA A 48 -2.44 -3.27 -3.67
C ALA A 48 -1.09 -2.65 -4.11
N ALA A 49 0.05 -3.28 -3.80
CA ALA A 49 1.36 -2.86 -4.29
C ALA A 49 1.47 -2.93 -5.82
N SER A 50 0.85 -3.95 -6.43
CA SER A 50 0.72 -4.08 -7.88
C SER A 50 -0.11 -2.95 -8.50
N ILE A 51 -1.26 -2.61 -7.89
CA ILE A 51 -2.10 -1.48 -8.32
C ILE A 51 -1.34 -0.15 -8.25
N LEU A 52 -0.53 0.04 -7.21
CA LEU A 52 0.27 1.26 -7.00
C LEU A 52 1.61 1.28 -7.74
N GLY A 53 2.00 0.17 -8.39
CA GLY A 53 3.29 0.06 -9.08
C GLY A 53 4.52 0.05 -8.17
N LEU A 54 4.37 -0.39 -6.91
CA LEU A 54 5.45 -0.44 -5.92
C LEU A 54 6.37 -1.64 -6.14
N ARG A 55 7.20 -1.58 -7.19
CA ARG A 55 7.97 -2.73 -7.67
C ARG A 55 8.94 -3.32 -6.65
N GLU A 56 9.62 -2.48 -5.88
CA GLU A 56 10.51 -2.93 -4.80
C GLU A 56 9.76 -3.77 -3.76
N LEU A 57 8.54 -3.36 -3.39
CA LEU A 57 7.70 -4.10 -2.46
C LEU A 57 7.20 -5.42 -3.05
N ILE A 58 6.85 -5.42 -4.34
CA ILE A 58 6.43 -6.63 -5.06
C ILE A 58 7.57 -7.65 -5.04
N ASP A 59 8.78 -7.24 -5.44
CA ASP A 59 9.95 -8.11 -5.50
C ASP A 59 10.33 -8.64 -4.09
N TYR A 60 10.09 -7.85 -3.05
CA TYR A 60 10.28 -8.26 -1.66
C TYR A 60 9.24 -9.28 -1.18
N LEU A 61 7.96 -9.11 -1.54
CA LEU A 61 6.87 -9.95 -1.05
C LEU A 61 6.71 -11.26 -1.84
N GLN A 62 7.04 -11.27 -3.13
CA GLN A 62 6.80 -12.40 -4.02
C GLN A 62 7.44 -13.74 -3.57
N PRO A 63 8.62 -13.77 -2.92
CA PRO A 63 9.21 -15.01 -2.39
C PRO A 63 8.48 -15.64 -1.19
N PHE A 64 7.56 -14.91 -0.56
CA PHE A 64 6.80 -15.39 0.62
C PHE A 64 5.48 -16.08 0.25
N LEU A 65 5.20 -16.22 -1.06
CA LEU A 65 4.03 -16.88 -1.62
C LEU A 65 4.39 -18.21 -2.27
#